data_AF-A0A1J5L208-F1
#
_entry.id   AF-A0A1J5L208-F1
#
_cell.length_a   1.000
_cell.length_b   1.000
_cell.length_c   1.000
_cell.angle_alpha   90.00
_cell.angle_beta   90.00
_cell.angle_gamma   90.00
#
_symmetry.space_group_name_H-M   'P 1'
#
loop_
_entity.id
_entity.type
_entity.pdbx_description
1 polymer ?
#
loop_
_entity_poly.entity_id
_entity_poly.type
_entity_poly.pdbx_seq_one_letter_code
_entity_poly.pdbx_strand_id
1 'polypeptide(L)'
;MKLRDELLPNASNKRINFVLSKIKEIETHLNDTNKVNKLINELNKFSFRNYDKQYFQNFRAYEKIEDVARNIAQIPPKRTNISDKELVEIIDRIRNDDINSHFYYEIIDVNISYGAASEIIDFPENQGLKTSKDIATFIRYCR
;
A
#
# COMPACT_ATOMS: atom_id res chain seq x y z
N MET A 1 19.30 -2.46 -6.82
CA MET A 1 19.78 -3.57 -5.94
C MET A 1 18.67 -4.60 -5.86
N LYS A 2 18.88 -5.90 -5.65
CA LYS A 2 17.74 -6.80 -5.47
C LYS A 2 17.17 -6.66 -4.05
N LEU A 3 15.87 -6.37 -3.90
CA LEU A 3 15.17 -6.47 -2.61
C LEU A 3 15.16 -7.92 -2.14
N ARG A 4 15.26 -8.14 -0.82
CA ARG A 4 15.00 -9.45 -0.21
C ARG A 4 13.51 -9.80 -0.33
N ASP A 5 13.23 -11.09 -0.31
CA ASP A 5 11.90 -11.63 -0.64
C ASP A 5 10.78 -11.09 0.26
N GLU A 6 11.05 -10.77 1.53
CA GLU A 6 10.05 -10.20 2.43
C GLU A 6 9.59 -8.78 2.04
N LEU A 7 10.44 -8.04 1.31
CA LEU A 7 10.15 -6.69 0.82
C LEU A 7 9.53 -6.71 -0.59
N LEU A 8 9.26 -7.89 -1.15
CA LEU A 8 8.60 -8.04 -2.44
C LEU A 8 7.10 -8.30 -2.25
N PRO A 9 6.26 -7.91 -3.23
CA PRO A 9 4.84 -8.24 -3.25
C PRO A 9 4.62 -9.75 -3.09
N ASN A 10 3.74 -10.14 -2.18
CA ASN A 10 3.58 -11.50 -1.69
C ASN A 10 2.16 -12.09 -1.84
N ALA A 11 1.22 -11.32 -2.40
CA ALA A 11 -0.14 -11.79 -2.60
C ALA A 11 -0.21 -12.95 -3.62
N SER A 12 -0.67 -14.12 -3.17
CA SER A 12 -0.98 -15.22 -4.06
C SER A 12 -2.29 -14.98 -4.82
N ASN A 13 -2.44 -15.58 -6.00
CA ASN A 13 -3.69 -15.54 -6.77
C ASN A 13 -4.92 -15.98 -5.94
N LYS A 14 -4.74 -16.94 -5.02
CA LYS A 14 -5.80 -17.37 -4.10
C LYS A 14 -6.23 -16.25 -3.15
N ARG A 15 -5.28 -15.49 -2.59
CA ARG A 15 -5.58 -14.33 -1.73
C ARG A 15 -6.26 -13.22 -2.53
N ILE A 16 -5.74 -12.90 -3.71
CA ILE A 16 -6.31 -11.87 -4.59
C ILE A 16 -7.77 -12.21 -4.94
N ASN A 17 -8.04 -13.46 -5.34
CA ASN A 17 -9.39 -13.89 -5.70
C ASN A 17 -10.37 -13.86 -4.50
N PHE A 18 -9.89 -14.19 -3.30
CA PHE A 18 -10.69 -14.08 -2.08
C PHE A 18 -11.05 -12.62 -1.76
N VAL A 19 -10.08 -11.72 -1.87
CA VAL A 19 -10.31 -10.30 -1.65
C VAL A 19 -11.27 -9.74 -2.71
N LEU A 20 -11.04 -10.07 -3.98
CA LEU A 20 -11.89 -9.65 -5.09
C LEU A 20 -13.34 -10.09 -4.89
N SER A 21 -13.59 -11.34 -4.48
CA SER A 21 -14.94 -11.81 -4.22
C SER A 21 -15.59 -11.08 -3.05
N LYS A 22 -14.82 -10.80 -1.99
CA LYS A 22 -15.30 -10.02 -0.84
C LYS A 22 -15.64 -8.58 -1.19
N ILE A 23 -14.84 -7.89 -2.01
CA ILE A 23 -15.16 -6.53 -2.48
C ILE A 23 -16.45 -6.54 -3.30
N LYS A 24 -16.61 -7.49 -4.23
CA LYS A 24 -17.86 -7.64 -5.00
C LYS A 24 -19.08 -7.90 -4.11
N GLU A 25 -18.90 -8.70 -3.06
CA GLU A 25 -19.95 -8.97 -2.08
C GLU A 25 -20.34 -7.70 -1.30
N ILE A 26 -19.35 -6.87 -0.92
CA ILE A 26 -19.56 -5.56 -0.28
C ILE A 26 -20.30 -4.62 -1.22
N GLU A 27 -19.85 -4.46 -2.48
CA GLU A 27 -20.49 -3.60 -3.49
C GLU A 27 -21.96 -3.97 -3.71
N THR A 28 -22.27 -5.26 -3.76
CA THR A 28 -23.63 -5.77 -3.96
C THR A 28 -24.57 -5.44 -2.79
N HIS A 29 -24.04 -5.21 -1.59
CA HIS A 29 -24.83 -5.01 -0.37
C HIS A 29 -24.73 -3.60 0.20
N LEU A 30 -24.19 -2.60 -0.52
CA LEU A 30 -23.95 -1.24 0.00
C LEU A 30 -25.16 -0.58 0.71
N ASN A 31 -26.39 -0.98 0.40
CA ASN A 31 -27.62 -0.49 1.02
C ASN A 31 -28.00 -1.21 2.34
N ASP A 32 -27.45 -2.39 2.62
CA ASP A 32 -27.61 -3.13 3.87
C ASP A 32 -26.41 -2.86 4.80
N THR A 33 -26.56 -1.86 5.66
CA THR A 33 -25.49 -1.42 6.57
C THR A 33 -24.99 -2.53 7.50
N ASN A 34 -25.87 -3.39 8.01
CA ASN A 34 -25.46 -4.45 8.92
C ASN A 34 -24.61 -5.50 8.20
N LYS A 35 -25.04 -5.91 7.01
CA LYS A 35 -24.31 -6.89 6.21
C LYS A 35 -22.98 -6.33 5.71
N VAL A 36 -22.96 -5.09 5.22
CA VAL A 36 -21.73 -4.41 4.76
C VAL A 36 -20.72 -4.30 5.88
N ASN A 37 -21.12 -3.83 7.06
CA ASN A 37 -20.21 -3.70 8.19
C ASN A 37 -19.61 -5.06 8.58
N LYS A 38 -20.38 -6.14 8.54
CA LYS A 38 -19.87 -7.49 8.78
C LYS A 38 -18.82 -7.90 7.73
N LEU A 39 -19.10 -7.68 6.45
CA LEU A 39 -18.19 -8.03 5.36
C LEU A 39 -16.89 -7.21 5.40
N ILE A 40 -16.99 -5.91 5.66
CA ILE A 40 -15.83 -5.02 5.83
C ILE A 40 -14.99 -5.47 7.03
N ASN A 41 -15.62 -5.82 8.16
CA ASN A 41 -14.91 -6.33 9.33
C ASN A 41 -14.18 -7.65 9.05
N GLU A 42 -14.78 -8.56 8.28
CA GLU A 42 -14.13 -9.80 7.83
C GLU A 42 -12.91 -9.49 6.94
N LEU A 43 -13.05 -8.57 5.99
CA LEU A 43 -11.98 -8.17 5.08
C LEU A 43 -10.83 -7.47 5.83
N ASN A 44 -11.15 -6.57 6.76
CA ASN A 44 -10.19 -5.86 7.60
C ASN A 44 -9.38 -6.83 8.47
N LYS A 45 -10.05 -7.83 9.08
CA LYS A 45 -9.36 -8.90 9.83
C LYS A 45 -8.42 -9.72 8.94
N PHE A 46 -8.83 -10.02 7.71
CA PHE A 46 -8.03 -10.80 6.77
C PHE A 46 -6.81 -10.03 6.21
N SER A 47 -6.98 -8.74 5.95
CA SER A 47 -5.97 -7.87 5.33
C SER A 47 -5.11 -7.10 6.33
N PHE A 48 -5.47 -7.12 7.63
CA PHE A 48 -4.85 -6.30 8.67
C PHE A 48 -4.93 -4.79 8.40
N ARG A 49 -6.03 -4.37 7.77
CA ARG A 49 -6.33 -2.97 7.41
C ARG A 49 -7.63 -2.49 8.09
N ASN A 50 -7.96 -1.22 7.88
CA ASN A 50 -9.12 -0.57 8.49
C ASN A 50 -9.93 0.23 7.45
N TYR A 51 -10.47 -0.47 6.45
CA TYR A 51 -11.40 0.13 5.50
C TYR A 51 -12.76 0.39 6.14
N ASP A 52 -13.46 1.38 5.59
CA ASP A 52 -14.83 1.71 5.97
C ASP A 52 -15.77 1.63 4.75
N LYS A 53 -17.06 1.89 4.99
CA LYS A 53 -18.07 1.89 3.93
C LYS A 53 -17.79 2.96 2.87
N GLN A 54 -17.29 4.13 3.29
CA GLN A 54 -17.03 5.26 2.41
C GLN A 54 -15.96 4.91 1.37
N TYR A 55 -14.92 4.17 1.75
CA TYR A 55 -13.92 3.65 0.82
C TYR A 55 -14.58 2.84 -0.31
N PHE A 56 -15.41 1.86 0.05
CA PHE A 56 -16.08 0.98 -0.93
C PHE A 56 -17.13 1.69 -1.79
N GLN A 57 -17.65 2.84 -1.34
CA GLN A 57 -18.56 3.67 -2.14
C GLN A 57 -17.83 4.50 -3.20
N ASN A 58 -16.54 4.83 -2.99
CA ASN A 58 -15.86 5.84 -3.80
C ASN A 58 -14.68 5.31 -4.61
N PHE A 59 -14.07 4.17 -4.25
CA PHE A 59 -12.82 3.73 -4.89
C PHE A 59 -12.93 3.62 -6.42
N ARG A 60 -14.11 3.29 -6.96
CA ARG A 60 -14.37 3.17 -8.40
C ARG A 60 -14.13 4.46 -9.19
N ALA A 61 -14.16 5.62 -8.53
CA ALA A 61 -13.83 6.89 -9.19
C ALA A 61 -12.33 7.03 -9.49
N TYR A 62 -11.48 6.23 -8.84
CA TYR A 62 -10.03 6.38 -8.86
C TYR A 62 -9.29 5.09 -9.26
N GLU A 63 -9.83 3.91 -8.96
CA GLU A 63 -9.14 2.63 -9.07
C GLU A 63 -10.02 1.53 -9.68
N LYS A 64 -9.38 0.58 -10.37
CA LYS A 64 -10.02 -0.67 -10.80
C LYS A 64 -10.10 -1.65 -9.63
N ILE A 65 -11.18 -2.43 -9.57
CA ILE A 65 -11.37 -3.41 -8.49
C ILE A 65 -10.28 -4.48 -8.45
N GLU A 66 -9.73 -4.87 -9.61
CA GLU A 66 -8.64 -5.84 -9.68
C GLU A 66 -7.36 -5.30 -9.02
N ASP A 67 -7.10 -4.00 -9.15
CA ASP A 67 -5.95 -3.34 -8.57
C ASP A 67 -6.13 -3.16 -7.06
N VAL A 68 -7.31 -2.72 -6.63
CA VAL A 68 -7.69 -2.68 -5.20
C VAL A 68 -7.58 -4.06 -4.56
N ALA A 69 -8.10 -5.09 -5.22
CA ALA A 69 -8.04 -6.46 -4.71
C ALA A 69 -6.60 -6.96 -4.57
N ARG A 70 -5.75 -6.65 -5.56
CA ARG A 70 -4.31 -6.97 -5.50
C ARG A 70 -3.66 -6.26 -4.32
N ASN A 71 -3.90 -4.96 -4.14
CA ASN A 71 -3.33 -4.14 -3.08
C ASN A 71 -3.75 -4.64 -1.70
N ILE A 72 -5.05 -4.84 -1.47
CA ILE A 72 -5.60 -5.35 -0.20
C ILE A 72 -5.10 -6.77 0.12
N ALA A 73 -4.81 -7.59 -0.89
CA ALA A 73 -4.32 -8.94 -0.69
C ALA A 73 -2.85 -9.01 -0.21
N GLN A 74 -2.07 -7.94 -0.43
CA GLN A 74 -0.69 -7.84 0.04
C GLN A 74 -0.62 -7.73 1.56
N ILE A 75 0.46 -8.25 2.15
CA ILE A 75 0.77 -8.03 3.56
C ILE A 75 2.15 -7.39 3.64
N PRO A 76 2.26 -6.08 3.90
CA PRO A 76 3.56 -5.44 4.09
C PRO A 76 4.23 -5.97 5.36
N PRO A 77 5.54 -6.28 5.33
CA PRO A 77 6.29 -6.61 6.53
C PRO A 77 6.28 -5.41 7.50
N LYS A 78 6.12 -5.69 8.79
CA LYS A 78 6.11 -4.69 9.87
C LYS A 78 7.31 -4.90 10.78
N ARG A 79 7.83 -3.80 11.34
CA ARG A 79 8.99 -3.80 12.25
C ARG A 79 10.24 -4.42 11.61
N THR A 80 10.34 -4.29 10.30
CA THR A 80 11.49 -4.76 9.52
C THR A 80 12.48 -3.61 9.38
N ASN A 81 13.75 -3.86 9.73
CA ASN A 81 14.80 -2.87 9.52
C ASN A 81 15.16 -2.81 8.04
N ILE A 82 14.70 -1.77 7.33
CA ILE A 82 14.99 -1.52 5.92
C ILE A 82 16.37 -0.86 5.84
N SER A 83 17.33 -1.43 5.12
CA SER A 83 18.63 -0.81 4.88
C SER A 83 18.52 0.39 3.92
N ASP A 84 19.52 1.28 3.91
CA ASP A 84 19.50 2.46 3.02
C ASP A 84 19.39 2.06 1.54
N LYS A 85 20.09 1.01 1.12
CA LYS A 85 20.02 0.52 -0.25
C LYS A 85 18.65 -0.07 -0.60
N GLU A 86 17.98 -0.72 0.36
CA GLU A 86 16.62 -1.23 0.16
C GLU A 86 15.63 -0.09 0.06
N LEU A 87 15.75 0.95 0.89
CA LEU A 87 14.90 2.12 0.82
C LEU A 87 15.04 2.84 -0.52
N VAL A 88 16.26 3.00 -1.04
CA VAL A 88 16.50 3.56 -2.38
C VAL A 88 15.79 2.74 -3.46
N GLU A 89 15.91 1.41 -3.43
CA GLU A 89 15.27 0.52 -4.41
C GLU A 89 13.73 0.55 -4.31
N ILE A 90 13.17 0.64 -3.09
CA ILE A 90 11.72 0.80 -2.88
C ILE A 90 11.25 2.12 -3.50
N ILE A 91 11.97 3.22 -3.25
CA ILE A 91 11.64 4.55 -3.81
C ILE A 91 11.78 4.53 -5.34
N ASP A 92 12.83 3.91 -5.88
CA ASP A 92 13.00 3.75 -7.34
C ASP A 92 11.81 3.04 -7.97
N ARG A 93 11.28 1.97 -7.35
CA ARG A 93 10.10 1.25 -7.86
C ARG A 93 8.85 2.11 -7.84
N ILE A 94 8.63 2.84 -6.76
CA ILE A 94 7.50 3.78 -6.64
C ILE A 94 7.58 4.84 -7.75
N ARG A 95 8.74 5.50 -7.89
CA ARG A 95 8.97 6.59 -8.85
C ARG A 95 8.92 6.16 -10.32
N ASN A 96 9.05 4.86 -10.60
CA ASN A 96 8.95 4.27 -11.93
C ASN A 96 7.60 3.56 -12.15
N ASP A 97 6.56 3.94 -11.40
CA ASP A 97 5.20 3.44 -11.55
C ASP A 97 5.07 1.91 -11.47
N ASP A 98 5.81 1.26 -10.55
CA ASP A 98 5.62 -0.18 -10.28
C ASP A 98 4.15 -0.43 -9.92
N ILE A 99 3.55 -1.46 -10.52
CA ILE A 99 2.15 -1.84 -10.30
C ILE A 99 1.81 -2.13 -8.83
N ASN A 100 2.84 -2.36 -7.99
CA ASN A 100 2.70 -2.56 -6.56
C ASN A 100 3.20 -1.35 -5.74
N SER A 101 3.24 -0.14 -6.31
CA SER A 101 3.63 1.09 -5.62
C SER A 101 2.95 1.24 -4.26
N HIS A 102 1.64 0.98 -4.18
CA HIS A 102 0.86 1.02 -2.93
C HIS A 102 1.44 0.12 -1.83
N PHE A 103 1.92 -1.08 -2.18
CA PHE A 103 2.58 -1.98 -1.23
C PHE A 103 3.91 -1.41 -0.72
N TYR A 104 4.66 -0.73 -1.58
CA TYR A 104 5.93 -0.10 -1.22
C TYR A 104 5.73 1.13 -0.34
N TYR A 105 4.72 1.97 -0.59
CA TYR A 105 4.34 3.05 0.33
C TYR A 105 4.01 2.50 1.72
N GLU A 106 3.21 1.43 1.80
CA GLU A 106 2.87 0.84 3.09
C GLU A 106 4.09 0.28 3.84
N ILE A 107 5.08 -0.29 3.13
CA ILE A 107 6.35 -0.68 3.74
C ILE A 107 7.03 0.52 4.39
N ILE A 108 7.05 1.67 3.71
CA ILE A 108 7.65 2.90 4.22
C ILE A 108 6.84 3.39 5.44
N ASP A 109 5.52 3.54 5.32
CA ASP A 109 4.65 4.06 6.36
C ASP A 109 4.74 3.27 7.68
N VAL A 110 4.84 1.94 7.60
CA VAL A 110 4.85 1.09 8.81
C VAL A 110 6.24 0.87 9.40
N ASN A 111 7.32 1.17 8.67
CA ASN A 111 8.70 0.90 9.12
C ASN A 111 9.58 2.15 9.24
N ILE A 112 9.18 3.30 8.67
CA ILE A 112 9.94 4.53 8.69
C ILE A 112 9.16 5.63 9.40
N SER A 113 9.71 6.13 10.50
CA SER A 113 9.08 7.18 11.30
C SER A 113 9.32 8.57 10.68
N TYR A 114 8.70 8.83 9.54
CA TYR A 114 8.67 10.15 8.90
C TYR A 114 7.30 10.39 8.27
N GLY A 115 6.49 11.26 8.88
CA GLY A 115 5.08 11.42 8.54
C GLY A 115 4.80 12.00 7.14
N ALA A 116 5.80 12.64 6.52
CA ALA A 116 5.70 13.21 5.19
C ALA A 116 6.42 12.37 4.12
N ALA A 117 6.74 11.10 4.40
CA ALA A 117 7.53 10.28 3.48
C ALA A 117 6.91 10.17 2.09
N SER A 118 5.60 9.93 2.00
CA SER A 118 4.89 9.84 0.72
C SER A 118 4.93 11.16 -0.06
N GLU A 119 4.73 12.30 0.61
CA GLU A 119 4.83 13.62 -0.03
C GLU A 119 6.22 13.87 -0.61
N ILE A 120 7.27 13.52 0.14
CA ILE A 120 8.66 13.66 -0.31
C ILE A 120 8.98 12.72 -1.48
N ILE A 121 8.34 11.55 -1.55
CA ILE A 121 8.50 10.62 -2.68
C ILE A 121 7.74 11.13 -3.91
N ASP A 122 6.56 11.69 -3.73
CA ASP A 122 5.70 12.14 -4.83
C ASP A 122 6.24 13.43 -5.45
N PHE A 123 6.70 14.36 -4.61
CA PHE A 123 7.14 15.70 -4.99
C PHE A 123 8.54 16.05 -4.44
N PRO A 124 9.58 15.26 -4.78
CA PRO A 124 10.94 15.45 -4.26
C PRO A 124 11.56 16.81 -4.62
N GLU A 125 11.11 17.40 -5.73
CA GLU A 125 11.56 18.70 -6.22
C GLU A 125 11.25 19.86 -5.26
N ASN A 126 10.21 19.74 -4.42
CA ASN A 126 9.88 20.73 -3.41
C ASN A 126 10.98 20.88 -2.34
N GLN A 127 11.82 19.86 -2.19
CA GLN A 127 12.99 19.84 -1.31
C GLN A 127 14.31 19.87 -2.10
N GLY A 128 14.26 20.08 -3.42
CA GLY A 128 15.44 20.07 -4.29
C GLY A 128 16.09 18.70 -4.47
N LEU A 129 15.38 17.60 -4.15
CA LEU A 129 15.87 16.23 -4.24
C LEU A 129 15.70 15.72 -5.67
N LYS A 130 16.71 15.02 -6.21
CA LYS A 130 16.74 14.63 -7.62
C LYS A 130 16.78 13.13 -7.85
N THR A 131 17.35 12.39 -6.90
CA THR A 131 17.53 10.94 -7.02
C THR A 131 16.84 10.22 -5.87
N SER A 132 16.47 8.96 -6.08
CA SER A 132 15.94 8.10 -5.01
C SER A 132 16.90 7.95 -3.83
N LYS A 133 18.21 8.13 -4.06
CA LYS A 133 19.22 8.21 -3.00
C LYS A 133 19.07 9.48 -2.16
N ASP A 134 18.84 10.63 -2.78
CA ASP A 134 18.62 11.88 -2.07
C ASP A 134 17.34 11.79 -1.24
N ILE A 135 16.27 11.27 -1.83
CA ILE A 135 14.96 11.03 -1.19
C ILE A 135 15.12 10.09 0.01
N ALA A 136 15.76 8.93 -0.17
CA ALA A 136 15.99 7.96 0.91
C ALA A 136 16.77 8.57 2.07
N THR A 137 17.81 9.36 1.75
CA THR A 137 18.63 10.05 2.74
C THR A 137 17.79 11.07 3.51
N PHE A 138 17.00 11.88 2.80
CA PHE A 138 16.15 12.90 3.40
C PHE A 138 15.12 12.29 4.35
N ILE A 139 14.34 11.32 3.88
CA ILE A 139 13.30 10.66 4.68
C ILE A 139 13.87 9.98 5.94
N ARG A 140 15.08 9.45 5.85
CA ARG A 140 15.70 8.70 6.96
C ARG A 140 16.33 9.62 8.01
N TYR A 141 16.96 10.70 7.59
CA TYR A 141 17.86 11.48 8.46
C TYR A 141 17.40 12.93 8.68
N CYS A 142 16.56 13.48 7.81
CA CYS A 142 16.04 14.85 7.92
C CYS A 142 14.62 14.80 8.50
N ARG A 143 14.53 14.77 9.83
CA ARG A 143 13.26 14.87 10.58
C ARG A 143 12.96 16.30 10.98
#